data_AF-A0A916CEM6-F1
#
_entry.id   AF-A0A916CEM6-F1
#
_cell.length_a   1.000
_cell.length_b   1.000
_cell.length_c   1.000
_cell.angle_alpha   90.00
_cell.angle_beta   90.00
_cell.angle_gamma   90.00
#
_symmetry.space_group_name_H-M   'P 1'
#
loop_
_entity.id
_entity.type
_entity.pdbx_description
1 polymer ?
#
loop_
_entity_poly.entity_id
_entity_poly.type
_entity_poly.pdbx_seq_one_letter_code
_entity_poly.pdbx_strand_id
1 'polypeptide(L)'
;LRFTQDEASDFLRQVTGLNLSAEEIATLETRTEGWIAGLQIAALSMRSQNDVVGFIKAFTGSNRFILDYLAEEVFQHQSQAIQDFLVQTSILDRFTGPLCDAITEQTDGAQTLESLERINLFIVPLDSQRCWYRYHHLFADLLRDRLRRDSPQRVPELHRRAARWFESQDDVFEALKHGCISETVSTDVRLTQPMEVL
;
A
#
# COMPACT_ATOMS: atom_id res chain seq x y z
N LEU A 1 14.05 0.96 -4.04
CA LEU A 1 15.37 1.27 -3.41
C LEU A 1 15.08 1.85 -2.03
N ARG A 2 15.47 1.15 -0.95
CA ARG A 2 15.35 1.64 0.43
C ARG A 2 16.71 2.23 0.80
N PHE A 3 16.78 3.52 1.10
CA PHE A 3 18.02 4.08 1.63
C PHE A 3 18.32 3.44 2.98
N THR A 4 19.57 3.10 3.21
CA THR A 4 20.09 2.83 4.55
C THR A 4 20.04 4.10 5.40
N GLN A 5 20.07 3.98 6.73
CA GLN A 5 20.01 5.12 7.64
C GLN A 5 21.09 6.17 7.35
N ASP A 6 22.28 5.71 6.95
CA ASP A 6 23.40 6.58 6.56
C ASP A 6 23.12 7.29 5.22
N GLU A 7 22.60 6.60 4.21
CA GLU A 7 22.25 7.21 2.93
C GLU A 7 21.06 8.16 3.03
N ALA A 8 20.06 7.85 3.88
CA ALA A 8 18.94 8.76 4.16
C ALA A 8 19.42 10.02 4.88
N SER A 9 20.38 9.88 5.82
CA SER A 9 21.02 11.01 6.50
C SER A 9 21.81 11.88 5.53
N ASP A 10 22.61 11.28 4.66
CA ASP A 10 23.43 11.99 3.69
C ASP A 10 22.58 12.67 2.61
N PHE A 11 21.54 12.00 2.13
CA PHE A 11 20.56 12.56 1.20
C PHE A 11 19.82 13.75 1.82
N LEU A 12 19.32 13.62 3.06
CA LEU A 12 18.67 14.72 3.76
C LEU A 12 19.61 15.90 3.96
N ARG A 13 20.86 15.66 4.38
CA ARG A 13 21.88 16.70 4.53
C ARG A 13 22.15 17.43 3.21
N GLN A 14 22.27 16.70 2.10
CA GLN A 14 22.51 17.27 0.77
C GLN A 14 21.31 18.06 0.20
N VAL A 15 20.08 17.57 0.41
CA VAL A 15 18.88 18.16 -0.22
C VAL A 15 18.29 19.30 0.60
N THR A 16 18.33 19.22 1.94
CA THR A 16 17.77 20.26 2.83
C THR A 16 18.75 21.34 3.23
N GLY A 17 20.04 21.02 3.32
CA GLY A 17 21.03 21.87 3.99
C GLY A 17 20.85 21.96 5.51
N LEU A 18 20.05 21.07 6.12
CA LEU A 18 19.72 21.09 7.55
C LEU A 18 20.51 20.03 8.32
N ASN A 19 21.04 20.43 9.49
CA ASN A 19 21.68 19.52 10.44
C ASN A 19 20.61 18.89 11.34
N LEU A 20 19.92 17.88 10.82
CA LEU A 20 18.99 17.06 11.62
C LEU A 20 19.77 16.12 12.55
N SER A 21 19.27 15.93 13.76
CA SER A 21 19.83 14.96 14.71
C SER A 21 19.53 13.52 14.28
N ALA A 22 20.35 12.57 14.73
CA ALA A 22 20.16 11.15 14.40
C ALA A 22 18.80 10.60 14.86
N GLU A 23 18.24 11.15 15.95
CA GLU A 23 16.95 10.74 16.51
C GLU A 23 15.76 11.22 15.64
N GLU A 24 15.86 12.42 15.06
CA GLU A 24 14.88 12.96 14.12
C GLU A 24 14.88 12.19 12.79
N ILE A 25 16.07 11.81 12.31
CA ILE A 25 16.23 10.99 11.10
C ILE A 25 15.65 9.59 11.32
N ALA A 26 15.94 8.95 12.45
CA ALA A 26 15.37 7.63 12.78
C ALA A 26 13.84 7.66 12.90
N THR A 27 13.28 8.76 13.44
CA THR A 27 11.83 8.95 13.54
C THR A 27 11.19 9.10 12.16
N LEU A 28 11.82 9.88 11.27
CA LEU A 28 11.37 10.03 9.89
C LEU A 28 11.50 8.72 9.10
N GLU A 29 12.60 8.00 9.23
CA GLU A 29 12.84 6.72 8.55
C GLU A 29 11.82 5.65 8.97
N THR A 30 11.58 5.52 10.29
CA THR A 30 10.65 4.52 10.85
C THR A 30 9.22 4.79 10.38
N ARG A 31 8.81 6.06 10.26
CA ARG A 31 7.44 6.43 9.87
C ARG A 31 7.22 6.59 8.37
N THR A 32 8.27 6.81 7.61
CA THR A 32 8.23 6.74 6.15
C THR A 32 8.55 5.33 5.65
N GLU A 33 8.82 4.35 6.51
CA GLU A 33 9.27 3.01 6.10
C GLU A 33 10.50 3.06 5.13
N GLY A 34 11.33 4.11 5.22
CA GLY A 34 12.48 4.34 4.32
C GLY A 34 12.16 5.07 3.01
N TRP A 35 11.09 5.87 2.96
CA TRP A 35 10.62 6.54 1.73
C TRP A 35 11.44 7.75 1.32
N ILE A 36 12.19 7.62 0.22
CA ILE A 36 13.00 8.68 -0.39
C ILE A 36 12.13 9.84 -0.89
N ALA A 37 10.96 9.56 -1.49
CA ALA A 37 10.07 10.60 -1.99
C ALA A 37 9.42 11.43 -0.86
N GLY A 38 9.04 10.77 0.25
CA GLY A 38 8.54 11.44 1.45
C GLY A 38 9.61 12.31 2.11
N LEU A 39 10.85 11.81 2.17
CA LEU A 39 12.02 12.55 2.65
C LEU A 39 12.40 13.71 1.72
N GLN A 40 12.35 13.52 0.40
CA GLN A 40 12.71 14.53 -0.60
C GLN A 40 11.70 15.68 -0.64
N ILE A 41 10.41 15.39 -0.42
CA ILE A 41 9.38 16.43 -0.37
C ILE A 41 9.32 17.09 1.01
N ALA A 42 9.49 16.33 2.11
CA ALA A 42 9.73 16.94 3.43
C ALA A 42 10.93 17.89 3.37
N ALA A 43 11.99 17.48 2.67
CA ALA A 43 13.17 18.30 2.45
C ALA A 43 12.90 19.58 1.64
N LEU A 44 12.12 19.49 0.57
CA LEU A 44 11.73 20.66 -0.24
C LEU A 44 10.78 21.60 0.52
N SER A 45 9.85 21.08 1.32
CA SER A 45 8.96 21.87 2.17
C SER A 45 9.71 22.59 3.29
N MET A 46 10.71 21.93 3.90
CA MET A 46 11.59 22.51 4.92
C MET A 46 12.44 23.68 4.40
N ARG A 47 12.80 23.72 3.11
CA ARG A 47 13.52 24.88 2.51
C ARG A 47 12.67 26.15 2.43
N SER A 48 11.35 26.05 2.61
CA SER A 48 10.42 27.18 2.55
C SER A 48 9.95 27.70 3.92
N GLN A 49 10.33 27.05 5.02
CA GLN A 49 9.94 27.42 6.39
C GLN A 49 11.17 27.62 7.29
N ASN A 50 11.12 28.60 8.19
CA ASN A 50 12.21 28.91 9.14
C ASN A 50 12.24 28.01 10.40
N ASP A 51 11.25 27.13 10.61
CA ASP A 51 11.15 26.27 11.81
C ASP A 51 11.08 24.77 11.46
N VAL A 52 12.26 24.17 11.38
CA VAL A 52 12.48 22.77 11.01
C VAL A 52 12.10 21.81 12.13
N VAL A 53 12.40 22.17 13.38
CA VAL A 53 12.11 21.34 14.56
C VAL A 53 10.60 21.33 14.84
N GLY A 54 9.92 22.46 14.64
CA GLY A 54 8.47 22.56 14.62
C GLY A 54 7.82 21.76 13.51
N PHE A 55 8.41 21.75 12.29
CA PHE A 55 7.93 20.92 11.18
C PHE A 55 8.08 19.43 11.46
N ILE A 56 9.20 18.96 12.02
CA ILE A 56 9.40 17.55 12.40
C ILE A 56 8.42 17.13 13.49
N LYS A 57 8.19 17.98 14.50
CA LYS A 57 7.14 17.76 15.50
C LYS A 57 5.75 17.81 14.89
N ALA A 58 5.45 18.69 13.93
CA ALA A 58 4.17 18.75 13.21
C ALA A 58 3.97 17.58 12.24
N PHE A 59 5.06 16.98 11.74
CA PHE A 59 5.08 15.73 10.99
C PHE A 59 4.54 14.56 11.83
N THR A 60 4.57 14.68 13.16
CA THR A 60 4.03 13.67 14.09
C THR A 60 2.51 13.73 14.28
N GLY A 61 1.80 14.76 13.79
CA GLY A 61 0.34 14.86 13.97
C GLY A 61 -0.46 15.82 13.09
N SER A 62 0.14 16.91 12.57
CA SER A 62 -0.57 17.97 11.83
C SER A 62 -0.46 17.86 10.30
N ASN A 63 0.46 17.03 9.77
CA ASN A 63 0.75 16.94 8.34
C ASN A 63 0.20 15.68 7.64
N ARG A 64 -0.75 14.96 8.26
CA ARG A 64 -1.51 13.91 7.54
C ARG A 64 -2.08 14.46 6.22
N PHE A 65 -2.54 15.72 6.22
CA PHE A 65 -2.98 16.44 5.01
C PHE A 65 -1.92 16.55 3.91
N ILE A 66 -0.64 16.73 4.24
CA ILE A 66 0.42 16.83 3.23
C ILE A 66 0.69 15.46 2.62
N LEU A 67 0.70 14.41 3.45
CA LEU A 67 0.89 13.03 2.96
C LEU A 67 -0.30 12.56 2.13
N ASP A 68 -1.53 12.87 2.56
CA ASP A 68 -2.75 12.58 1.81
C ASP A 68 -2.76 13.32 0.46
N TYR A 69 -2.36 14.60 0.44
CA TYR A 69 -2.20 15.38 -0.79
C TYR A 69 -1.17 14.77 -1.74
N LEU A 70 -0.01 14.32 -1.23
CA LEU A 70 1.02 13.73 -2.07
C LEU A 70 0.62 12.36 -2.62
N ALA A 71 -0.01 11.53 -1.79
CA ALA A 71 -0.56 10.27 -2.23
C ALA A 71 -1.60 10.47 -3.34
N GLU A 72 -2.44 11.49 -3.20
CA GLU A 72 -3.42 11.91 -4.21
C GLU A 72 -2.73 12.40 -5.50
N GLU A 73 -1.73 13.28 -5.41
CA GLU A 73 -0.98 13.76 -6.57
C GLU A 73 -0.27 12.62 -7.31
N VAL A 74 0.42 11.73 -6.60
CA VAL A 74 1.10 10.57 -7.22
C VAL A 74 0.09 9.67 -7.93
N PHE A 75 -1.07 9.45 -7.32
CA PHE A 75 -2.15 8.68 -7.93
C PHE A 75 -2.68 9.34 -9.21
N GLN A 76 -2.97 10.64 -9.15
CA GLN A 76 -3.53 11.41 -10.27
C GLN A 76 -2.57 11.51 -11.47
N HIS A 77 -1.25 11.47 -11.24
CA HIS A 77 -0.25 11.44 -12.30
C HIS A 77 -0.11 10.08 -13.00
N GLN A 78 -0.77 9.03 -12.51
CA GLN A 78 -0.77 7.73 -13.18
C GLN A 78 -1.73 7.69 -14.36
N SER A 79 -1.44 6.83 -15.33
CA SER A 79 -2.41 6.52 -16.40
C SER A 79 -3.71 5.92 -15.82
N GLN A 80 -4.83 6.10 -16.51
CA GLN A 80 -6.13 5.59 -16.05
C GLN A 80 -6.11 4.07 -15.78
N ALA A 81 -5.40 3.29 -16.61
CA ALA A 81 -5.27 1.85 -16.42
C ALA A 81 -4.60 1.50 -15.09
N ILE A 82 -3.55 2.23 -14.71
CA ILE A 82 -2.86 2.04 -13.44
C ILE A 82 -3.71 2.52 -12.27
N GLN A 83 -4.40 3.65 -12.41
CA GLN A 83 -5.34 4.14 -11.38
C GLN A 83 -6.41 3.08 -11.09
N ASP A 84 -7.02 2.52 -12.12
CA ASP A 84 -8.04 1.48 -12.00
C ASP A 84 -7.49 0.20 -11.36
N PHE A 85 -6.27 -0.20 -11.71
CA PHE A 85 -5.58 -1.35 -11.10
C PHE A 85 -5.36 -1.14 -9.60
N LEU A 86 -4.81 0.02 -9.21
CA LEU A 86 -4.50 0.37 -7.82
C LEU A 86 -5.78 0.40 -6.96
N VAL A 87 -6.83 1.05 -7.47
CA VAL A 87 -8.11 1.17 -6.75
C VAL A 87 -8.77 -0.19 -6.57
N GLN A 88 -8.80 -1.03 -7.62
CA GLN A 88 -9.43 -2.36 -7.54
C GLN A 88 -8.71 -3.32 -6.59
N THR A 89 -7.38 -3.30 -6.59
CA THR A 89 -6.56 -4.19 -5.75
C THR A 89 -6.40 -3.68 -4.31
N SER A 90 -6.82 -2.45 -4.03
CA SER A 90 -6.73 -1.83 -2.68
C SER A 90 -7.51 -2.55 -1.58
N ILE A 91 -8.47 -3.40 -1.94
CA ILE A 91 -9.24 -4.20 -0.97
C ILE A 91 -8.38 -5.28 -0.31
N LEU A 92 -7.24 -5.62 -0.89
CA LEU A 92 -6.35 -6.68 -0.44
C LEU A 92 -5.33 -6.10 0.57
N ASP A 93 -5.07 -6.83 1.65
CA ASP A 93 -4.00 -6.45 2.60
C ASP A 93 -2.62 -6.89 2.12
N ARG A 94 -2.58 -8.00 1.39
CA ARG A 94 -1.40 -8.54 0.71
C ARG A 94 -1.83 -9.13 -0.63
N PHE A 95 -0.99 -9.02 -1.63
CA PHE A 95 -1.32 -9.46 -2.99
C PHE A 95 -0.12 -9.95 -3.78
N THR A 96 -0.41 -10.80 -4.76
CA THR A 96 0.52 -11.35 -5.73
C THR A 96 0.02 -11.01 -7.14
N GLY A 97 0.86 -11.15 -8.16
CA GLY A 97 0.44 -10.98 -9.56
C GLY A 97 -0.82 -11.78 -9.92
N PRO A 98 -0.85 -13.11 -9.67
CA PRO A 98 -2.02 -13.94 -9.95
C PRO A 98 -3.29 -13.55 -9.18
N LEU A 99 -3.15 -13.05 -7.95
CA LEU A 99 -4.30 -12.53 -7.21
C LEU A 99 -4.79 -11.22 -7.82
N CYS A 100 -3.89 -10.30 -8.20
CA CYS A 100 -4.26 -9.08 -8.92
C CYS A 100 -5.01 -9.37 -10.22
N ASP A 101 -4.55 -10.38 -11.00
CA ASP A 101 -5.22 -10.85 -12.21
C ASP A 101 -6.66 -11.30 -11.92
N ALA A 102 -6.86 -12.11 -10.87
CA ALA A 102 -8.17 -12.59 -10.48
C ALA A 102 -9.14 -11.48 -10.04
N ILE A 103 -8.63 -10.40 -9.43
CA ILE A 103 -9.46 -9.25 -9.03
C ILE A 103 -9.80 -8.36 -10.22
N THR A 104 -8.79 -8.00 -11.00
CA THR A 104 -8.90 -7.03 -12.09
C THR A 104 -9.46 -7.64 -13.39
N GLU A 105 -9.52 -8.97 -13.47
CA GLU A 105 -9.82 -9.76 -14.69
C GLU A 105 -8.84 -9.45 -15.84
N GLN A 106 -7.61 -9.10 -15.48
CA GLN A 106 -6.51 -8.89 -16.41
C GLN A 106 -5.49 -10.04 -16.30
N THR A 107 -4.41 -9.97 -17.08
CA THR A 107 -3.38 -11.03 -17.13
C THR A 107 -1.96 -10.49 -17.00
N ASP A 108 -1.84 -9.21 -16.70
CA ASP A 108 -0.60 -8.44 -16.60
C ASP A 108 -0.33 -7.95 -15.17
N GLY A 109 -0.98 -8.53 -14.15
CA GLY A 109 -0.84 -8.15 -12.76
C GLY A 109 0.61 -8.24 -12.27
N ALA A 110 1.32 -9.34 -12.59
CA ALA A 110 2.73 -9.47 -12.24
C ALA A 110 3.60 -8.37 -12.90
N GLN A 111 3.39 -8.11 -14.20
CA GLN A 111 4.14 -7.08 -14.94
C GLN A 111 3.84 -5.67 -14.43
N THR A 112 2.58 -5.43 -14.06
CA THR A 112 2.13 -4.17 -13.47
C THR A 112 2.79 -3.97 -12.11
N LEU A 113 2.79 -4.98 -11.24
CA LEU A 113 3.46 -4.93 -9.94
C LEU A 113 4.97 -4.67 -10.07
N GLU A 114 5.67 -5.35 -10.98
CA GLU A 114 7.09 -5.06 -11.25
C GLU A 114 7.30 -3.61 -11.71
N SER A 115 6.42 -3.10 -12.56
CA SER A 115 6.50 -1.72 -13.07
C SER A 115 6.27 -0.71 -11.94
N LEU A 116 5.27 -0.94 -11.10
CA LEU A 116 4.97 -0.15 -9.91
C LEU A 116 6.13 -0.18 -8.90
N GLU A 117 6.80 -1.31 -8.74
CA GLU A 117 7.94 -1.46 -7.84
C GLU A 117 9.13 -0.64 -8.35
N ARG A 118 9.41 -0.70 -9.66
CA ARG A 118 10.50 0.05 -10.30
C ARG A 118 10.35 1.55 -10.14
N ILE A 119 9.12 2.07 -10.25
CA ILE A 119 8.83 3.49 -10.04
C ILE A 119 8.61 3.84 -8.55
N ASN A 120 8.77 2.88 -7.64
CA ASN A 120 8.57 3.00 -6.20
C ASN A 120 7.18 3.55 -5.81
N LEU A 121 6.12 3.11 -6.50
CA LEU A 121 4.74 3.57 -6.26
C LEU A 121 4.13 2.86 -5.05
N PHE A 122 4.64 3.18 -3.86
CA PHE A 122 4.07 2.81 -2.57
C PHE A 122 3.74 1.32 -2.37
N ILE A 123 4.35 0.42 -3.14
CA ILE A 123 4.26 -1.02 -2.92
C ILE A 123 5.52 -1.52 -2.23
N VAL A 124 5.33 -2.40 -1.25
CA VAL A 124 6.39 -2.96 -0.42
C VAL A 124 6.40 -4.48 -0.61
N PRO A 125 7.51 -5.07 -1.09
CA PRO A 125 7.64 -6.52 -1.15
C PRO A 125 7.70 -7.10 0.26
N LEU A 126 6.97 -8.20 0.49
CA LEU A 126 6.89 -8.89 1.77
C LEU A 126 7.84 -10.10 1.87
N ASP A 127 8.39 -10.53 0.74
CA ASP A 127 9.31 -11.66 0.66
C ASP A 127 10.52 -11.33 -0.24
N SER A 128 11.55 -12.17 -0.16
CA SER A 128 12.77 -12.03 -0.95
C SER A 128 12.61 -12.42 -2.42
N GLN A 129 11.56 -13.19 -2.75
CA GLN A 129 11.25 -13.65 -4.11
C GLN A 129 10.40 -12.63 -4.88
N ARG A 130 9.93 -11.58 -4.20
CA ARG A 130 9.00 -10.56 -4.68
C ARG A 130 7.70 -11.14 -5.24
N CYS A 131 7.19 -12.17 -4.58
CA CYS A 131 5.90 -12.76 -4.94
C CYS A 131 4.76 -12.01 -4.27
N TRP A 132 4.94 -11.67 -2.98
CA TRP A 132 3.98 -10.95 -2.18
C TRP A 132 4.33 -9.49 -2.02
N TYR A 133 3.32 -8.65 -2.19
CA TYR A 133 3.39 -7.21 -2.02
C TYR A 133 2.28 -6.74 -1.08
N ARG A 134 2.49 -5.57 -0.47
CA ARG A 134 1.45 -4.78 0.17
C ARG A 134 1.54 -3.34 -0.29
N TYR A 135 0.43 -2.61 -0.20
CA TYR A 135 0.48 -1.17 -0.25
C TYR A 135 1.03 -0.60 1.06
N HIS A 136 1.70 0.54 0.96
CA HIS A 136 1.95 1.38 2.12
C HIS A 136 0.62 1.83 2.72
N HIS A 137 0.50 1.82 4.06
CA HIS A 137 -0.78 1.97 4.75
C HIS A 137 -1.55 3.25 4.37
N LEU A 138 -0.85 4.40 4.29
CA LEU A 138 -1.48 5.67 3.86
C LEU A 138 -2.04 5.61 2.44
N PHE A 139 -1.31 4.97 1.53
CA PHE A 139 -1.72 4.84 0.15
C PHE A 139 -2.90 3.87 0.02
N ALA A 140 -2.87 2.76 0.77
CA ALA A 140 -3.98 1.83 0.87
C ALA A 140 -5.26 2.51 1.34
N ASP A 141 -5.17 3.35 2.39
CA ASP A 141 -6.32 4.08 2.92
C ASP A 141 -6.91 5.05 1.88
N LEU A 142 -6.06 5.82 1.19
CA LEU A 142 -6.49 6.71 0.11
C LEU A 142 -7.21 5.94 -1.02
N LEU A 143 -6.62 4.84 -1.48
CA LEU A 143 -7.20 4.02 -2.56
C LEU A 143 -8.54 3.41 -2.14
N ARG A 144 -8.66 2.92 -0.91
CA ARG A 144 -9.91 2.36 -0.36
C ARG A 144 -10.99 3.42 -0.21
N ASP A 145 -10.64 4.60 0.27
CA ASP A 145 -11.55 5.74 0.34
C ASP A 145 -12.03 6.15 -1.05
N ARG A 146 -11.15 6.07 -2.05
CA ARG A 146 -11.51 6.37 -3.43
C ARG A 146 -12.42 5.31 -4.04
N LEU A 147 -12.12 4.03 -3.85
CA LEU A 147 -13.00 2.93 -4.27
C LEU A 147 -14.41 3.09 -3.70
N ARG A 148 -14.53 3.42 -2.41
CA ARG A 148 -15.82 3.65 -1.75
C ARG A 148 -16.57 4.87 -2.26
N ARG A 149 -15.86 5.95 -2.62
CA ARG A 149 -16.46 7.19 -3.12
C ARG A 149 -16.88 7.08 -4.59
N ASP A 150 -15.99 6.58 -5.43
CA ASP A 150 -16.14 6.65 -6.89
C ASP A 150 -16.81 5.39 -7.46
N SER A 151 -16.74 4.25 -6.76
CA SER A 151 -17.29 2.97 -7.23
C SER A 151 -17.75 2.04 -6.10
N PRO A 152 -18.63 2.50 -5.17
CA PRO A 152 -19.10 1.67 -4.05
C PRO A 152 -19.75 0.37 -4.50
N GLN A 153 -20.45 0.38 -5.64
CA GLN A 153 -21.10 -0.79 -6.24
C GLN A 153 -20.13 -1.91 -6.67
N ARG A 154 -18.84 -1.59 -6.89
CA ARG A 154 -17.82 -2.58 -7.27
C ARG A 154 -17.24 -3.31 -6.06
N VAL A 155 -17.32 -2.72 -4.87
CA VAL A 155 -16.71 -3.27 -3.65
C VAL A 155 -17.15 -4.72 -3.39
N PRO A 156 -18.45 -5.06 -3.39
CA PRO A 156 -18.87 -6.44 -3.10
C PRO A 156 -18.32 -7.45 -4.12
N GLU A 157 -18.31 -7.09 -5.41
CA GLU A 157 -17.81 -7.97 -6.48
C GLU A 157 -16.31 -8.21 -6.37
N LEU A 158 -15.52 -7.17 -6.07
CA LEU A 158 -14.07 -7.31 -5.86
C LEU A 158 -13.78 -8.23 -4.67
N HIS A 159 -14.51 -8.07 -3.56
CA HIS A 159 -14.37 -8.97 -2.40
C HIS A 159 -14.81 -10.40 -2.72
N ARG A 160 -15.83 -10.61 -3.56
CA ARG A 160 -16.25 -11.95 -4.00
C ARG A 160 -15.16 -12.65 -4.82
N ARG A 161 -14.50 -11.92 -5.73
CA ARG A 161 -13.37 -12.44 -6.52
C ARG A 161 -12.20 -12.81 -5.62
N ALA A 162 -11.87 -11.95 -4.65
CA ALA A 162 -10.83 -12.23 -3.67
C ALA A 162 -11.14 -13.49 -2.88
N ALA A 163 -12.38 -13.63 -2.38
CA ALA A 163 -12.80 -14.79 -1.61
C ALA A 163 -12.63 -16.10 -2.41
N ARG A 164 -13.10 -16.13 -3.68
CA ARG A 164 -12.94 -17.29 -4.57
C ARG A 164 -11.49 -17.63 -4.86
N TRP A 165 -10.64 -16.61 -5.06
CA TRP A 165 -9.22 -16.85 -5.28
C TRP A 165 -8.57 -17.45 -4.04
N PHE A 166 -8.80 -16.89 -2.85
CA PHE A 166 -8.25 -17.41 -1.60
C PHE A 166 -8.76 -18.83 -1.28
N GLU A 167 -10.02 -19.12 -1.58
CA GLU A 167 -10.58 -20.49 -1.48
C GLU A 167 -9.83 -21.47 -2.39
N SER A 168 -9.50 -21.07 -3.62
CA SER A 168 -8.69 -21.91 -4.54
C SER A 168 -7.24 -22.11 -4.10
N GLN A 169 -6.75 -21.31 -3.16
CA GLN A 169 -5.41 -21.39 -2.59
C GLN A 169 -5.41 -22.01 -1.17
N ASP A 170 -6.54 -22.57 -0.73
CA ASP A 170 -6.75 -23.13 0.62
C ASP A 170 -6.54 -22.13 1.78
N ASP A 171 -6.54 -20.81 1.53
CA ASP A 171 -6.47 -19.76 2.56
C ASP A 171 -7.89 -19.42 3.05
N VAL A 172 -8.44 -20.32 3.89
CA VAL A 172 -9.81 -20.24 4.41
C VAL A 172 -10.06 -18.94 5.18
N PHE A 173 -9.04 -18.41 5.88
CA PHE A 173 -9.20 -17.22 6.70
C PHE A 173 -9.45 -15.97 5.84
N GLU A 174 -8.60 -15.73 4.83
CA GLU A 174 -8.80 -14.62 3.91
C GLU A 174 -10.06 -14.81 3.05
N ALA A 175 -10.38 -16.06 2.66
CA ALA A 175 -11.60 -16.37 1.93
C ALA A 175 -12.87 -15.96 2.71
N LEU A 176 -12.95 -16.34 3.99
CA LEU A 176 -14.09 -15.97 4.86
C LEU A 176 -14.16 -14.46 5.11
N LYS A 177 -13.03 -13.82 5.40
CA LYS A 177 -12.95 -12.37 5.61
C LYS A 177 -13.49 -11.59 4.42
N HIS A 178 -13.06 -11.94 3.21
CA HIS A 178 -13.57 -11.31 2.00
C HIS A 178 -15.02 -11.73 1.68
N GLY A 179 -15.40 -12.98 1.97
CA GLY A 179 -16.76 -13.51 1.81
C GLY A 179 -17.79 -12.71 2.62
N CYS A 180 -17.52 -12.47 3.90
CA CYS A 180 -18.38 -11.69 4.80
C CYS A 180 -18.63 -10.26 4.30
N ILE A 181 -17.60 -9.61 3.74
CA ILE A 181 -17.71 -8.23 3.22
C ILE A 181 -18.49 -8.18 1.91
N SER A 182 -18.39 -9.22 1.09
CA SER A 182 -19.10 -9.32 -0.20
C SER A 182 -20.60 -9.63 -0.09
N GLU A 183 -21.13 -9.80 1.13
CA GLU A 183 -22.46 -10.36 1.45
C GLU A 183 -22.71 -11.75 0.85
N THR A 184 -21.67 -12.41 0.32
CA THR A 184 -21.73 -13.78 -0.15
C THR A 184 -21.60 -14.70 1.07
N VAL A 185 -22.69 -14.88 1.83
CA VAL A 185 -22.79 -16.03 2.74
C VAL A 185 -22.95 -17.28 1.88
N SER A 186 -21.87 -17.75 1.27
CA SER A 186 -21.83 -19.10 0.74
C SER A 186 -21.55 -20.03 1.91
N THR A 187 -22.62 -20.52 2.51
CA THR A 187 -22.64 -21.55 3.55
C THR A 187 -22.22 -22.91 2.97
N ASP A 188 -21.09 -22.97 2.28
CA ASP A 188 -20.52 -24.19 1.69
C ASP A 188 -19.04 -24.33 2.07
N VAL A 189 -18.66 -23.84 3.26
CA VAL A 189 -17.49 -24.40 3.94
C VAL A 189 -17.85 -25.85 4.24
N ARG A 190 -17.35 -26.77 3.40
CA ARG A 190 -17.29 -28.20 3.69
C ARG A 190 -16.49 -28.35 4.98
N LEU A 191 -17.21 -28.30 6.09
CA LEU A 191 -16.73 -28.79 7.37
C LEU A 191 -16.36 -30.26 7.12
N THR A 192 -15.05 -30.47 7.08
CA THR A 192 -14.37 -31.75 7.20
C THR A 192 -15.21 -32.72 8.03
N GLN A 193 -15.70 -33.79 7.40
CA GLN A 193 -16.27 -34.91 8.12
C GLN A 193 -15.22 -35.42 9.12
N PRO A 194 -15.57 -35.67 10.39
CA PRO A 194 -14.66 -36.36 11.27
C PRO A 194 -14.48 -37.79 10.75
N MET A 195 -13.22 -38.16 10.53
CA MET A 195 -12.72 -39.52 10.37
C MET A 195 -13.43 -40.47 11.33
N GLU A 196 -14.28 -41.37 10.81
CA GLU A 196 -14.66 -42.58 11.52
C GLU A 196 -13.38 -43.40 11.74
N VAL A 197 -12.97 -43.51 13.01
CA VAL A 197 -11.98 -44.49 13.44
C VAL A 197 -12.75 -45.74 13.84
N LEU A 198 -12.48 -46.81 13.09
CA LEU A 198 -12.90 -48.21 13.34
C LEU A 198 -12.50 -48.72 14.72
#